data_AF-A0A920QI18-F1
#
_entry.id   AF-A0A920QI18-F1
#
_cell.length_a   1.000
_cell.length_b   1.000
_cell.length_c   1.000
_cell.angle_alpha   90.00
_cell.angle_beta   90.00
_cell.angle_gamma   90.00
#
_symmetry.space_group_name_H-M   'P 1'
#
loop_
_entity.id
_entity.type
_entity.pdbx_description
1 polymer ?
#
loop_
_entity_poly.entity_id
_entity_poly.type
_entity_poly.pdbx_seq_one_letter_code
_entity_poly.pdbx_strand_id
1 'polypeptide(L)' 'MPEFEASKIRNFAIVGHGSSGKTILAESMLTCSGVINRLGTIVEGKPRLRLP' A
#
# COMPACT_ATOMS: atom_id res chain seq x y z
N MET A 1 13.87 0.20 17.93
CA MET A 1 13.20 0.58 16.67
C MET A 1 14.21 0.43 15.55
N PRO A 2 13.84 -0.09 14.37
CA PRO A 2 14.76 -0.12 13.24
C PRO A 2 15.25 1.30 12.92
N GLU A 3 16.57 1.46 12.78
CA GLU A 3 17.21 2.72 12.44
C GLU A 3 17.10 2.90 10.91
N PHE A 4 16.41 3.95 10.47
CA PHE A 4 16.29 4.28 9.05
C PHE A 4 17.09 5.55 8.77
N GLU A 5 18.00 5.50 7.80
CA GLU A 5 18.67 6.70 7.32
C GLU A 5 17.64 7.62 6.65
N ALA A 6 17.62 8.90 7.02
CA ALA A 6 16.69 9.87 6.47
C ALA A 6 16.76 9.95 4.93
N SER A 7 17.92 9.69 4.34
CA SER A 7 18.13 9.61 2.89
C SER A 7 17.33 8.51 2.20
N LYS A 8 16.90 7.47 2.94
CA LYS A 8 16.14 6.31 2.44
C LYS A 8 14.63 6.46 2.61
N ILE A 9 14.15 7.51 3.28
CA ILE A 9 12.71 7.76 3.49
C ILE A 9 12.15 8.54 2.31
N ARG A 10 11.06 8.03 1.71
CA ARG A 10 10.34 8.69 0.61
C ARG A 10 8.91 8.95 1.02
N ASN A 11 8.58 10.21 1.31
CA ASN A 11 7.21 10.64 1.63
C ASN A 11 6.48 10.97 0.32
N PHE A 12 5.39 10.27 0.04
CA PHE A 12 4.55 10.53 -1.12
C PHE A 12 3.07 10.23 -0.81
N ALA A 13 2.17 10.75 -1.64
CA ALA A 13 0.74 10.52 -1.55
C ALA A 13 0.19 10.09 -2.92
N ILE A 14 -0.83 9.23 -2.91
CA ILE A 14 -1.53 8.80 -4.13
C ILE A 14 -2.85 9.58 -4.21
N VAL A 15 -2.96 10.44 -5.23
CA VAL A 15 -4.13 11.30 -5.46
C VAL A 15 -4.75 11.05 -6.84
N GLY A 16 -6.05 11.26 -6.98
CA GLY A 16 -6.77 10.98 -8.23
C GLY A 16 -8.28 10.89 -8.02
N HIS A 17 -9.04 10.97 -9.11
CA HIS A 17 -10.51 10.96 -9.13
C HIS A 17 -11.10 9.66 -8.56
N GLY A 18 -12.39 9.64 -8.24
CA GLY A 18 -13.10 8.40 -7.89
C GLY A 18 -12.89 7.33 -8.98
N SER A 19 -12.77 6.06 -8.58
CA SER A 19 -12.51 4.94 -9.51
C SER A 19 -11.13 4.92 -10.20
N SER A 20 -10.20 5.83 -9.89
CA SER A 20 -8.87 5.86 -10.51
C SER A 20 -7.88 4.78 -10.04
N GLY A 21 -8.33 3.76 -9.29
CA GLY A 21 -7.49 2.64 -8.86
C GLY A 21 -6.46 2.92 -7.76
N LYS A 22 -6.55 4.06 -7.04
CA LYS A 22 -5.56 4.44 -5.98
C LYS A 22 -5.32 3.34 -4.94
N THR A 23 -6.40 2.69 -4.51
CA THR A 23 -6.35 1.62 -3.51
C THR A 23 -5.61 0.38 -4.04
N ILE A 24 -5.88 -0.01 -5.29
CA ILE A 24 -5.23 -1.15 -5.94
C ILE A 24 -3.73 -0.88 -6.12
N LEU A 25 -3.37 0.35 -6.51
CA LEU A 25 -1.99 0.76 -6.64
C LEU A 25 -1.23 0.67 -5.29
N ALA A 26 -1.85 1.14 -4.21
CA ALA A 26 -1.26 1.05 -2.87
C ALA A 26 -1.04 -0.41 -2.42
N GLU A 27 -2.02 -1.30 -2.66
CA GLU A 27 -1.88 -2.72 -2.35
C GLU A 27 -0.80 -3.39 -3.21
N SER A 28 -0.70 -3.03 -4.50
CA SER A 28 0.33 -3.54 -5.39
C SER A 28 1.73 -3.17 -4.90
N MET A 29 1.92 -1.92 -4.47
CA MET A 29 3.19 -1.46 -3.88
C MET A 29 3.57 -2.25 -2.63
N LEU A 30 2.61 -2.51 -1.73
CA LEU A 30 2.83 -3.29 -0.51
C LEU A 30 3.11 -4.77 -0.80
N THR A 31 2.53 -5.31 -1.87
CA THR A 31 2.80 -6.69 -2.32
C THR A 31 4.22 -6.77 -2.89
N CYS A 32 4.61 -5.81 -3.74
CA CYS A 32 5.97 -5.73 -4.28
C CYS A 32 7.02 -5.52 -3.19
N SER A 33 6.70 -4.81 -2.11
CA SER A 33 7.60 -4.64 -0.96
C SER A 33 7.61 -5.83 0.00
N GLY A 34 6.83 -6.89 -0.26
CA GLY A 34 6.73 -8.08 0.58
C GLY A 34 6.05 -7.85 1.94
N VAL A 35 5.35 -6.71 2.11
CA VAL A 35 4.65 -6.38 3.35
C VAL A 35 3.31 -7.12 3.43
N ILE A 36 2.68 -7.40 2.28
CA ILE A 36 1.48 -8.22 2.19
C ILE A 36 1.69 -9.40 1.23
N ASN A 37 1.12 -10.56 1.56
CA ASN A 37 1.28 -11.80 0.79
C ASN A 37 0.18 -12.00 -0.28
N ARG A 38 -0.86 -11.16 -0.31
CA ARG A 38 -1.97 -11.28 -1.24
C ARG A 38 -2.60 -9.91 -1.53
N LEU A 39 -2.91 -9.67 -2.80
CA LEU A 39 -3.73 -8.52 -3.22
C LEU A 39 -5.16 -8.67 -2.67
N GLY A 40 -5.66 -7.61 -2.01
CA GLY A 40 -7.04 -7.54 -1.59
C GLY A 40 -8.01 -7.46 -2.78
N THR A 41 -9.27 -7.81 -2.55
CA THR A 41 -10.33 -7.62 -3.55
C THR A 41 -11.23 -6.48 -3.09
N ILE A 42 -11.52 -5.54 -4.00
CA ILE A 42 -12.32 -4.33 -3.74
C ILE A 42 -13.72 -4.67 -3.19
N VAL A 43 -14.23 -5.86 -3.52
CA VAL A 43 -15.53 -6.41 -3.09
C VAL A 43 -15.64 -6.58 -1.57
N GLU A 44 -14.52 -6.74 -0.83
CA GLU A 44 -14.54 -6.81 0.63
C GLU A 44 -14.78 -5.42 1.31
N GLY A 45 -14.99 -4.36 0.53
CA GLY A 45 -15.40 -3.04 1.03
C GLY A 45 -14.27 -2.19 1.61
N LYS A 46 -13.16 -2.80 2.05
CA LYS A 46 -11.89 -2.14 2.40
C LYS A 46 -10.72 -3.10 2.13
N PRO A 47 -9.55 -2.60 1.67
CA PRO A 47 -8.36 -3.43 1.54
C PRO A 47 -8.01 -4.02 2.91
N ARG A 48 -8.01 -5.36 3.01
CA ARG A 48 -7.80 -6.09 4.27
C ARG A 48 -6.31 -6.15 4.59
N LEU A 49 -5.77 -5.03 5.04
CA LEU A 49 -4.41 -4.91 5.59
C LEU A 49 -4.36 -5.60 6.96
N ARG A 50 -4.32 -6.94 6.97
CA ARG A 50 -3.85 -7.68 8.15
C ARG A 50 -2.33 -7.72 8.09
N LEU A 51 -1.72 -6.74 8.76
CA LEU A 51 -0.32 -6.84 9.16
C LEU A 51 -0.22 -7.89 10.28
N PRO A 52 0.90 -8.63 10.39
CA PRO A 52 1.18 -9.49 11.53
C PRO A 52 1.26 -8.70 12.85
#